data_AF-A0A7S2Z599-F1
#
_entry.id   AF-A0A7S2Z599-F1
#
_cell.length_a   1.000
_cell.length_b   1.000
_cell.length_c   1.000
_cell.angle_alpha   90.00
_cell.angle_beta   90.00
_cell.angle_gamma   90.00
#
_symmetry.space_group_name_H-M   'P 1'
#
loop_
_entity.id
_entity.type
_entity.pdbx_description
1 polymer ?
#
loop_
_entity_poly.entity_id
_entity_poly.type
_entity_poly.pdbx_seq_one_letter_code
_entity_poly.pdbx_strand_id
1 'polypeptide(L)'
;GYAWSGGGRGIIRVDVSIDAGKTWHTAELKQGSEQNPSRAWAWTFWEISIPVPDLPDEVEEGEEGAGSSPVKVDICCKATDYAHNCQPETPDSIWNLRGLNNNSWHHVRINLEDVS
;
A
#
# COMPACT_ATOMS: atom_id res chain seq x y z
N GLY A 1 7.73 -2.51 2.25
CA GLY A 1 7.98 -1.10 1.89
C GLY A 1 8.68 -0.36 3.02
N TYR A 2 8.58 0.96 3.04
CA TYR A 2 9.05 1.81 4.14
C TYR A 2 7.95 2.80 4.57
N ALA A 3 8.04 3.33 5.79
CA ALA A 3 7.16 4.37 6.32
C ALA A 3 7.95 5.30 7.25
N TRP A 4 7.54 6.57 7.35
CA TRP A 4 8.20 7.56 8.18
C TRP A 4 7.28 8.72 8.52
N SER A 5 7.49 9.35 9.68
CA SER A 5 6.85 10.61 10.06
C SER A 5 7.87 11.59 10.62
N GLY A 6 7.65 12.88 10.36
CA GLY A 6 8.51 13.96 10.84
C GLY A 6 8.45 14.14 12.36
N GLY A 7 9.38 14.96 12.89
CA GLY A 7 9.40 15.31 14.31
C GLY A 7 9.71 14.14 15.25
N GLY A 8 10.29 13.05 14.74
CA GLY A 8 10.72 11.91 15.55
C GLY A 8 9.58 10.99 15.95
N ARG A 9 8.41 11.12 15.31
CA ARG A 9 7.24 10.31 15.60
C ARG A 9 7.38 8.95 14.96
N GLY A 10 7.49 7.91 15.78
CA GLY A 10 7.57 6.54 15.33
C GLY A 10 6.32 6.11 14.57
N ILE A 11 6.48 5.18 13.63
CA ILE A 11 5.35 4.52 12.95
C ILE A 11 4.81 3.44 13.88
N ILE A 12 3.50 3.47 14.13
CA ILE A 12 2.83 2.50 15.01
C ILE A 12 2.02 1.47 14.22
N ARG A 13 1.68 1.76 12.96
CA ARG A 13 0.97 0.84 12.08
C ARG A 13 1.20 1.19 10.62
N VAL A 14 1.28 0.16 9.78
CA VAL A 14 1.15 0.28 8.33
C VAL A 14 0.04 -0.67 7.88
N ASP A 15 -0.90 -0.14 7.13
CA ASP A 15 -2.00 -0.91 6.54
C ASP A 15 -1.79 -1.01 5.03
N VAL A 16 -2.01 -2.20 4.48
CA VAL A 16 -1.87 -2.51 3.05
C VAL A 16 -3.20 -3.09 2.55
N SER A 17 -3.65 -2.61 1.40
CA SER A 17 -4.83 -3.08 0.69
C SER A 17 -4.42 -3.63 -0.67
N ILE A 18 -5.15 -4.62 -1.17
CA ILE A 18 -5.03 -5.18 -2.52
C ILE A 18 -6.28 -4.88 -3.38
N ASP A 19 -7.22 -4.10 -2.86
CA ASP A 19 -8.52 -3.81 -3.48
C ASP A 19 -8.82 -2.30 -3.53
N ALA A 20 -7.77 -1.49 -3.74
CA ALA A 20 -7.82 -0.03 -3.82
C ALA A 20 -8.36 0.65 -2.55
N GLY A 21 -8.07 0.10 -1.36
CA GLY A 21 -8.39 0.71 -0.07
C GLY A 21 -9.75 0.34 0.51
N LYS A 22 -10.45 -0.64 -0.07
CA LYS A 22 -11.75 -1.12 0.45
C LYS A 22 -11.57 -2.00 1.68
N THR A 23 -10.57 -2.89 1.68
CA THR A 23 -10.18 -3.72 2.82
C THR A 23 -8.69 -3.58 3.11
N TRP A 24 -8.29 -3.88 4.35
CA TRP A 24 -6.94 -3.57 4.85
C TRP A 24 -6.37 -4.73 5.66
N HIS A 25 -5.09 -5.00 5.45
CA HIS A 25 -4.28 -5.93 6.23
C HIS A 25 -3.14 -5.17 6.90
N THR A 26 -2.91 -5.42 8.19
CA THR A 26 -1.82 -4.77 8.93
C THR A 26 -0.50 -5.47 8.65
N ALA A 27 0.50 -4.70 8.20
CA ALA A 27 1.85 -5.20 7.91
C ALA A 27 2.68 -5.38 9.19
N GLU A 28 3.66 -6.28 9.14
CA GLU A 28 4.66 -6.42 10.19
C GLU A 28 5.70 -5.30 10.06
N LEU A 29 5.91 -4.55 11.15
CA LEU A 29 6.98 -3.55 11.21
C LEU A 29 8.33 -4.23 11.50
N LYS A 30 9.37 -3.84 10.76
CA LYS A 30 10.72 -4.44 10.80
C LYS A 30 11.74 -3.44 11.34
N GLN A 31 12.95 -3.42 10.79
CA GLN A 31 14.00 -2.47 11.19
C GLN A 31 13.48 -1.04 11.26
N GLY A 32 13.85 -0.36 12.35
CA GLY A 32 13.42 0.99 12.66
C GLY A 32 12.14 1.07 13.49
N SER A 33 11.47 -0.05 13.79
CA SER A 33 10.30 -0.09 14.68
C SER A 33 10.68 -0.08 16.16
N GLU A 34 11.90 -0.51 16.47
CA GLU A 34 12.50 -0.54 17.81
C GLU A 34 13.00 0.82 18.31
N GLN A 35 12.94 1.86 17.45
CA GLN A 35 13.32 3.21 17.83
C GLN A 35 12.41 3.75 18.95
N ASN A 36 12.92 4.65 19.78
CA ASN A 36 12.07 5.35 20.74
C ASN A 36 10.97 6.12 19.97
N PRO A 37 9.67 5.94 20.28
CA PRO A 37 8.57 6.52 19.48
C PRO A 37 8.53 8.05 19.44
N SER A 38 9.26 8.75 20.32
CA SER A 38 9.42 10.21 20.33
C SER A 38 10.73 10.71 19.70
N ARG A 39 11.60 9.79 19.26
CA ARG A 39 12.93 10.06 18.67
C ARG A 39 13.24 9.10 17.52
N ALA A 40 12.22 8.71 16.76
CA ALA A 40 12.32 7.84 15.60
C ALA A 40 12.66 8.66 14.35
N TRP A 41 13.95 8.89 14.11
CA TRP A 41 14.42 9.73 13.01
C TRP A 41 14.59 8.95 11.71
N ALA A 42 14.88 7.66 11.81
CA ALA A 42 14.99 6.77 10.66
C ALA A 42 13.62 6.23 10.25
N TRP A 43 13.53 5.78 9.00
CA TRP A 43 12.34 5.11 8.49
C TRP A 43 12.12 3.77 9.21
N THR A 44 10.86 3.34 9.25
CA THR A 44 10.47 1.99 9.67
C THR A 44 10.18 1.18 8.42
N PHE A 45 10.91 0.08 8.23
CA PHE A 45 10.60 -0.89 7.18
C PHE A 45 9.39 -1.74 7.57
N TRP A 46 8.68 -2.28 6.58
CA TRP A 46 7.54 -3.14 6.81
C TRP A 46 7.39 -4.17 5.68
N GLU A 47 6.80 -5.31 6.00
CA GLU A 47 6.45 -6.34 5.02
C GLU A 47 5.13 -7.01 5.37
N ILE A 48 4.48 -7.59 4.36
CA ILE A 48 3.28 -8.39 4.55
C ILE A 48 3.17 -9.43 3.44
N SER A 49 2.69 -10.62 3.79
CA SER A 49 2.26 -11.65 2.85
C SER A 49 0.75 -11.73 2.87
N ILE A 50 0.09 -11.38 1.77
CA ILE A 50 -1.36 -11.42 1.63
C ILE A 50 -1.69 -12.51 0.60
N PRO A 51 -2.58 -13.47 0.92
CA PRO A 51 -3.09 -14.42 -0.06
C PRO A 51 -3.71 -13.66 -1.23
N VAL A 52 -3.29 -14.01 -2.44
CA VAL A 52 -3.85 -13.44 -3.66
C VAL A 52 -5.23 -14.07 -3.89
N PRO A 53 -6.27 -13.31 -4.25
CA PRO A 53 -7.55 -13.90 -4.60
C PRO A 53 -7.40 -14.86 -5.79
N ASP A 54 -8.17 -15.94 -5.78
CA ASP A 54 -8.15 -16.94 -6.85
C ASP A 54 -8.38 -16.25 -8.19
N LEU A 55 -7.51 -16.57 -9.17
CA LEU A 55 -7.73 -16.14 -10.55
C LEU A 55 -9.01 -16.83 -11.04
N PRO A 56 -9.89 -16.14 -11.77
CA PRO A 56 -11.03 -16.80 -12.39
C PRO A 56 -10.51 -17.92 -13.29
N ASP A 57 -11.00 -19.14 -13.05
CA ASP A 57 -10.74 -20.33 -13.86
C ASP A 57 -11.29 -20.08 -15.26
N GLU A 58 -10.43 -19.62 -16.16
CA GLU A 58 -10.68 -19.44 -17.58
C GLU A 58 -11.84 -18.48 -17.97
N VAL A 59 -11.55 -17.70 -19.00
CA VAL A 59 -12.50 -16.88 -19.77
C VAL A 59 -13.71 -17.74 -20.13
N GLU A 60 -14.93 -17.28 -19.84
CA GLU A 60 -16.11 -17.83 -20.51
C GLU A 60 -15.83 -17.85 -22.02
N GLU A 61 -15.85 -19.05 -22.63
CA GLU A 61 -15.70 -19.27 -24.06
C GLU A 61 -16.71 -18.40 -24.82
N GLY A 62 -16.29 -17.20 -25.19
CA GLY A 62 -17.20 -16.17 -25.68
C GLY A 62 -16.48 -14.99 -26.28
N GLU A 63 -15.39 -15.24 -27.02
CA GLU A 63 -14.91 -14.44 -28.16
C GLU A 63 -13.57 -15.05 -28.62
N GLU A 64 -13.58 -15.73 -29.77
CA GLU A 64 -12.38 -16.29 -30.42
C GLU A 64 -11.33 -15.18 -30.63
N GLY A 65 -10.34 -15.10 -29.74
CA GLY A 65 -9.16 -14.24 -29.92
C GLY A 65 -8.64 -13.50 -28.68
N ALA A 66 -9.36 -13.49 -27.56
CA ALA A 66 -8.90 -12.84 -26.32
C ALA A 66 -8.35 -13.87 -25.33
N GLY A 67 -7.01 -13.99 -25.26
CA GLY A 67 -6.36 -14.75 -24.20
C GLY A 67 -6.81 -14.26 -22.80
N SER A 68 -6.71 -15.15 -21.81
CA SER A 68 -7.10 -14.91 -20.41
C SER A 68 -6.83 -13.47 -19.96
N SER A 69 -7.89 -12.73 -19.62
CA SER A 69 -7.76 -11.34 -19.18
C SER A 69 -7.08 -11.31 -17.80
N PRO A 70 -5.94 -10.63 -17.64
CA PRO A 70 -5.21 -10.64 -16.38
C PRO A 70 -6.03 -9.97 -15.27
N VAL A 71 -6.03 -10.57 -14.07
CA VAL A 71 -6.68 -9.97 -12.90
C VAL A 71 -5.87 -8.75 -12.46
N LYS A 72 -6.51 -7.58 -12.47
CA LYS A 72 -5.88 -6.31 -12.08
C LYS A 72 -6.02 -6.11 -10.58
N VAL A 73 -4.90 -5.92 -9.91
CA VAL A 73 -4.83 -5.65 -8.45
C VAL A 73 -4.28 -4.24 -8.25
N ASP A 74 -4.93 -3.47 -7.38
CA ASP A 74 -4.47 -2.15 -6.97
C ASP A 74 -4.00 -2.23 -5.52
N ILE A 75 -2.68 -2.30 -5.36
CA ILE A 75 -2.04 -2.38 -4.05
C ILE A 75 -1.83 -0.96 -3.55
N CYS A 76 -2.41 -0.62 -2.40
CA CYS A 76 -2.13 0.66 -1.74
C CYS A 76 -1.72 0.50 -0.28
N CYS A 77 -0.93 1.44 0.22
CA CYS A 77 -0.50 1.44 1.61
C CYS A 77 -0.63 2.80 2.27
N LYS A 78 -0.83 2.78 3.60
CA LYS A 78 -0.87 3.97 4.46
C LYS A 78 -0.25 3.68 5.82
N ALA A 79 0.42 4.67 6.39
CA ALA A 79 1.01 4.59 7.73
C ALA A 79 0.22 5.44 8.75
N THR A 80 0.32 5.05 10.02
CA THR A 80 -0.13 5.85 11.17
C THR A 80 1.07 6.07 12.09
N ASP A 81 1.30 7.32 12.49
CA ASP A 81 2.38 7.67 13.41
C ASP A 81 1.93 7.65 14.88
N TYR A 82 2.89 7.83 15.79
CA TYR A 82 2.67 7.82 17.24
C TYR A 82 1.69 8.90 17.75
N ALA A 83 1.49 9.97 16.98
CA ALA A 83 0.51 11.01 17.27
C ALA A 83 -0.83 10.80 16.53
N HIS A 84 -1.01 9.62 15.92
CA HIS A 84 -2.17 9.24 15.12
C HIS A 84 -2.41 10.13 13.89
N ASN A 85 -1.37 10.76 13.34
CA ASN A 85 -1.47 11.38 12.01
C ASN A 85 -1.64 10.27 10.96
N CYS A 86 -2.48 10.55 9.96
CA CYS A 86 -2.76 9.67 8.84
C CYS A 86 -2.49 10.38 7.51
N GLN A 87 -2.43 9.58 6.44
CA GLN A 87 -2.25 10.05 5.07
C GLN A 87 -3.60 10.28 4.39
N PRO A 88 -3.73 11.32 3.53
CA PRO A 88 -4.91 11.51 2.71
C PRO A 88 -5.04 10.38 1.67
N GLU A 89 -6.27 10.06 1.30
CA GLU A 89 -6.56 9.00 0.33
C GLU A 89 -6.07 9.36 -1.07
N THR A 90 -6.42 10.56 -1.55
CA THR A 90 -6.07 11.00 -2.91
C THR A 90 -5.22 12.28 -2.90
N PRO A 91 -4.42 12.51 -3.97
CA PRO A 91 -3.62 13.72 -4.10
C PRO A 91 -4.45 14.96 -4.45
N ASP A 92 -5.71 14.83 -4.88
CA ASP A 92 -6.55 15.95 -5.37
C ASP A 92 -6.67 17.07 -4.33
N SER A 93 -6.82 16.70 -3.06
CA SER A 93 -7.00 17.65 -1.95
C SER A 93 -5.70 18.32 -1.48
N ILE A 94 -4.53 17.75 -1.83
CA ILE A 94 -3.21 18.22 -1.38
C ILE A 94 -2.33 18.71 -2.54
N TRP A 95 -2.88 18.75 -3.76
CA TRP A 95 -2.15 19.21 -4.93
C TRP A 95 -1.67 20.64 -4.74
N ASN A 96 -0.45 20.90 -5.21
CA ASN A 96 0.10 22.25 -5.27
C ASN A 96 1.01 22.36 -6.49
N LEU A 97 1.14 23.58 -7.01
CA LEU A 97 1.92 23.89 -8.22
C LEU A 97 3.38 23.37 -8.17
N ARG A 98 3.96 23.29 -6.97
CA ARG A 98 5.36 22.85 -6.78
C ARG A 98 5.52 21.33 -6.66
N GLY A 99 4.43 20.57 -6.55
CA GLY A 99 4.46 19.12 -6.36
C GLY A 99 5.07 18.68 -5.03
N LEU A 100 5.04 19.53 -4.00
CA LEU A 100 5.63 19.24 -2.69
C LEU A 100 4.65 18.52 -1.77
N ASN A 101 5.17 17.81 -0.76
CA ASN A 101 4.38 17.20 0.31
C ASN A 101 3.25 16.30 -0.18
N ASN A 102 3.43 15.62 -1.31
CA ASN A 102 2.51 14.55 -1.68
C ASN A 102 2.77 13.35 -0.76
N ASN A 103 1.88 13.18 0.21
CA ASN A 103 1.86 12.05 1.13
C ASN A 103 0.55 11.27 1.03
N SER A 104 -0.17 11.33 -0.09
CA SER A 104 -1.35 10.49 -0.30
C SER A 104 -0.98 9.01 -0.26
N TRP A 105 -1.98 8.12 -0.21
CA TRP A 105 -1.71 6.69 -0.30
C TRP A 105 -0.96 6.39 -1.61
N HIS A 106 0.06 5.55 -1.51
CA HIS A 106 0.84 5.14 -2.67
C HIS A 106 0.19 3.91 -3.30
N HIS A 107 -0.17 4.01 -4.57
CA HIS A 107 -0.82 2.94 -5.34
C HIS A 107 0.16 2.29 -6.31
N VAL A 108 0.16 0.96 -6.33
CA VAL A 108 0.91 0.12 -7.27
C VAL A 108 -0.08 -0.84 -7.91
N ARG A 109 -0.32 -0.65 -9.21
CA ARG A 109 -1.21 -1.52 -9.97
C ARG A 109 -0.40 -2.62 -10.64
N ILE A 110 -0.82 -3.86 -10.43
CA ILE A 110 -0.20 -5.03 -11.03
C ILE A 110 -1.25 -5.87 -11.77
N ASN A 111 -0.79 -6.60 -12.76
CA ASN A 111 -1.53 -7.66 -13.40
C ASN A 111 -1.06 -8.97 -12.78
N LEU A 112 -2.00 -9.77 -12.28
CA LEU A 112 -1.71 -11.15 -11.91
C LEU A 112 -1.78 -12.00 -13.18
N GLU A 113 -0.70 -12.71 -13.44
CA GLU A 113 -0.60 -13.70 -14.51
C GLU A 113 -0.59 -15.08 -13.87
N ASP A 114 -1.20 -16.06 -14.54
CA ASP A 114 -1.09 -17.44 -14.12
C ASP A 114 0.36 -17.90 -14.35
N VAL A 115 1.06 -18.22 -13.27
CA VAL A 115 2.42 -18.75 -13.34
C VAL A 115 2.30 -20.26 -13.46
N SER A 116 2.01 -20.72 -14.68
CA SER A 116 1.99 -22.14 -15.08
C SER A 116 3.33 -22.83 -14.83
#